data_AF-J9E6I9-F1
#
_entry.id   AF-J9E6I9-F1
#
_cell.length_a   1.000
_cell.length_b   1.000
_cell.length_c   1.000
_cell.angle_alpha   90.00
_cell.angle_beta   90.00
_cell.angle_gamma   90.00
#
_symmetry.space_group_name_H-M   'P 1'
#
loop_
_entity.id
_entity.type
_entity.pdbx_description
1 polymer ?
#
loop_
_entity_poly.entity_id
_entity_poly.type
_entity_poly.pdbx_seq_one_letter_code
_entity_poly.pdbx_strand_id
1 'polypeptide(L)'
;MRRVVPVTVQDIAISTKSKIPEFPVKNLNNEQIDLVTFYDLRIAFVASAQSKDLQLRWLKNGCEVFLKVLERGLCFPERLRRNSQWKNFVEHTNWALKVLFNLFCYSWDDSVEPNAKQCMVLCSRIVTIKNIDPSLEQSAVDVIAVLPLSFELLTPKLQYIEQKDTNVIHDGRDMTFADAVLHALERRLEAESSERNELLGTFLTVLIRLSSQVKEARRYLRLLVIPPLHATDVERRPDDGAELRNRMIRLMMSISNTQDLVAEFIFILCKKSVNRFVKYCVLDMRLVYWLIEAS
;
A
#
# COMPACT_ATOMS: atom_id res chain seq x y z
N MET A 1 69.59 -12.98 -27.51
CA MET A 1 68.13 -13.05 -27.21
C MET A 1 67.95 -14.12 -26.15
N ARG A 2 67.47 -13.92 -24.92
CA ARG A 2 66.57 -12.95 -24.30
C ARG A 2 67.15 -12.59 -22.91
N ARG A 3 67.20 -11.31 -22.53
CA ARG A 3 67.46 -10.90 -21.15
C ARG A 3 66.15 -10.99 -20.37
N VAL A 4 66.13 -11.82 -19.34
CA VAL A 4 65.06 -11.87 -18.33
C VAL A 4 65.28 -10.70 -17.39
N VAL A 5 64.32 -9.78 -17.31
CA VAL A 5 64.26 -8.72 -16.30
C VAL A 5 63.11 -9.08 -15.36
N PRO A 6 63.33 -9.14 -14.04
CA PRO A 6 62.26 -9.45 -13.10
C PRO A 6 61.38 -8.21 -12.92
N VAL A 7 60.08 -8.37 -13.12
CA VAL A 7 59.08 -7.34 -12.79
C VAL A 7 58.83 -7.43 -11.29
N THR A 8 59.33 -6.45 -10.54
CA THR A 8 59.00 -6.23 -9.14
C THR A 8 57.53 -5.81 -9.03
N VAL A 9 56.74 -6.62 -8.33
CA VAL A 9 55.39 -6.26 -7.90
C VAL A 9 55.54 -5.16 -6.85
N GLN A 10 55.24 -3.92 -7.24
CA GLN A 10 55.04 -2.84 -6.28
C GLN A 10 53.65 -3.03 -5.67
N ASP A 11 53.64 -3.35 -4.38
CA ASP A 11 52.47 -3.32 -3.52
C ASP A 11 51.85 -1.92 -3.54
N ILE A 12 50.76 -1.76 -4.30
CA ILE A 12 49.88 -0.60 -4.16
C ILE A 12 49.06 -0.84 -2.91
N ALA A 13 49.60 -0.40 -1.78
CA ALA A 13 48.84 -0.22 -0.56
C ALA A 13 47.68 0.75 -0.84
N ILE A 14 46.46 0.22 -0.99
CA ILE A 14 45.22 1.01 -1.04
C ILE A 14 44.94 1.47 0.40
N SER A 15 45.65 2.51 0.81
CA SER A 15 45.35 3.30 1.99
C SER A 15 44.64 4.56 1.54
N THR A 16 43.36 4.66 1.84
CA THR A 16 42.80 5.69 2.74
C THR A 16 41.32 5.85 2.46
N LYS A 17 40.54 5.78 3.54
CA LYS A 17 39.13 6.15 3.65
C LYS A 17 38.82 7.36 2.75
N SER A 18 38.04 7.16 1.70
CA SER A 18 37.43 8.29 1.01
C SER A 18 36.48 8.96 2.00
N LYS A 19 36.89 10.13 2.52
CA LYS A 19 35.96 11.03 3.18
C LYS A 19 34.94 11.41 2.10
N ILE A 20 33.73 10.88 2.22
CA ILE A 20 32.58 11.37 1.46
C ILE A 20 32.58 12.89 1.68
N PRO A 21 32.69 13.72 0.62
CA PRO A 21 32.70 15.15 0.79
C PRO A 21 31.39 15.55 1.49
N GLU A 22 31.50 16.18 2.66
CA GLU A 22 30.34 16.77 3.33
C GLU A 22 29.77 17.83 2.38
N PHE A 23 28.65 17.52 1.75
CA PHE A 23 27.91 18.49 0.96
C PHE A 23 27.59 19.67 1.88
N PRO A 24 27.81 20.94 1.48
CA PRO A 24 27.65 22.09 2.36
C PRO A 24 26.16 22.44 2.49
N VAL A 25 25.35 21.50 2.96
CA VAL A 25 23.91 21.68 3.24
C VAL A 25 23.69 22.85 4.20
N LYS A 26 24.67 23.12 5.07
CA LYS A 26 24.64 24.23 6.04
C LYS A 26 24.58 25.63 5.39
N ASN A 27 24.92 25.76 4.11
CA ASN A 27 24.91 27.04 3.39
C ASN A 27 23.66 27.25 2.53
N LEU A 28 22.75 26.27 2.50
CA LEU A 28 21.53 26.33 1.70
C LEU A 28 20.40 26.98 2.49
N ASN A 29 19.57 27.78 1.81
CA ASN A 29 18.30 28.24 2.38
C ASN A 29 17.24 27.12 2.32
N ASN A 30 16.09 27.34 2.98
CA ASN A 30 15.03 26.31 3.05
C ASN A 30 14.48 25.91 1.67
N GLU A 31 14.34 26.85 0.73
CA GLU A 31 13.85 26.56 -0.62
C GLU A 31 14.84 25.68 -1.40
N GLN A 32 16.14 25.94 -1.25
CA GLN A 32 17.20 25.13 -1.86
C GLN A 32 17.27 23.74 -1.22
N ILE A 33 17.12 23.63 0.10
CA ILE A 33 17.06 22.34 0.80
C ILE A 33 15.86 21.53 0.32
N ASP A 34 14.70 22.15 0.18
CA ASP A 34 13.51 21.51 -0.35
C ASP A 34 13.74 21.01 -1.78
N LEU A 35 14.32 21.85 -2.64
CA LEU A 35 14.62 21.48 -4.03
C LEU A 35 15.61 20.32 -4.13
N VAL A 36 16.68 20.34 -3.33
CA VAL A 36 17.65 19.24 -3.26
C VAL A 36 16.96 17.95 -2.80
N THR A 37 16.16 18.03 -1.72
CA THR A 37 15.41 16.88 -1.20
C THR A 37 14.47 16.30 -2.25
N PHE A 38 13.78 17.15 -3.01
CA PHE A 38 12.91 16.74 -4.10
C PHE A 38 13.65 15.94 -5.18
N TYR A 39 14.80 16.45 -5.65
CA TYR A 39 15.59 15.75 -6.66
C TYR A 39 16.25 14.48 -6.14
N ASP A 40 16.79 14.50 -4.92
CA ASP A 40 17.43 13.33 -4.30
C ASP A 40 16.44 12.17 -4.15
N LEU A 41 15.21 12.44 -3.71
CA LEU A 41 14.17 11.41 -3.59
C LEU A 41 13.76 10.84 -4.95
N ARG A 42 13.73 11.67 -6.01
CA ARG A 42 13.44 11.20 -7.38
C ARG A 42 14.58 10.37 -7.95
N ILE A 43 15.83 10.78 -7.73
CA ILE A 43 17.00 9.99 -8.11
C ILE A 43 16.98 8.66 -7.36
N ALA A 44 16.67 8.67 -6.05
CA ALA A 44 16.53 7.46 -5.26
C ALA A 44 15.43 6.53 -5.79
N PHE A 45 14.30 7.09 -6.23
CA PHE A 45 13.23 6.32 -6.85
C PHE A 45 13.69 5.65 -8.15
N VAL A 46 14.32 6.39 -9.06
CA VAL A 46 14.82 5.83 -10.34
C VAL A 46 15.91 4.79 -10.09
N ALA A 47 16.86 5.08 -9.20
CA ALA A 47 17.97 4.17 -8.89
C ALA A 47 17.48 2.88 -8.22
N SER A 48 16.54 2.98 -7.28
CA SER A 48 15.93 1.80 -6.65
C SER A 48 15.06 1.00 -7.62
N ALA A 49 14.42 1.62 -8.61
CA ALA A 49 13.64 0.88 -9.61
C ALA A 49 14.52 0.03 -10.55
N GLN A 50 15.74 0.49 -10.86
CA GLN A 50 16.59 -0.11 -11.89
C GLN A 50 17.59 -1.15 -11.38
N SER A 51 17.83 -1.24 -10.06
CA SER A 51 18.87 -2.10 -9.52
C SER A 51 18.41 -2.88 -8.29
N LYS A 52 18.27 -4.21 -8.44
CA LYS A 52 18.00 -5.14 -7.33
C LYS A 52 19.11 -5.13 -6.27
N ASP A 53 20.37 -4.94 -6.69
CA ASP A 53 21.49 -4.82 -5.76
C ASP A 53 21.36 -3.57 -4.88
N LEU A 54 20.97 -2.44 -5.47
CA LEU A 54 20.68 -1.23 -4.68
C LEU A 54 19.48 -1.43 -3.75
N GLN A 55 18.42 -2.09 -4.22
CA GLN A 55 17.27 -2.42 -3.37
C GLN A 55 17.71 -3.21 -2.13
N LEU A 56 18.46 -4.30 -2.30
CA LEU A 56 18.95 -5.12 -1.20
C LEU A 56 19.87 -4.34 -0.25
N ARG A 57 20.82 -3.55 -0.78
CA ARG A 57 21.74 -2.75 0.04
C ARG A 57 21.01 -1.68 0.85
N TRP A 58 20.07 -0.98 0.22
CA TRP A 58 19.28 0.06 0.89
C TRP A 58 18.27 -0.52 1.87
N LEU A 59 17.67 -1.67 1.56
CA LEU A 59 16.78 -2.36 2.50
C LEU A 59 17.51 -2.68 3.82
N LYS A 60 18.78 -3.11 3.74
CA LYS A 60 19.62 -3.40 4.92
C LYS A 60 20.12 -2.16 5.65
N ASN A 61 20.64 -1.17 4.93
CA ASN A 61 21.45 -0.09 5.54
C ASN A 61 20.94 1.34 5.26
N GLY A 62 19.87 1.51 4.48
CA GLY A 62 19.37 2.83 4.04
C GLY A 62 17.87 3.06 4.24
N CYS A 63 17.09 2.01 4.55
CA CYS A 63 15.64 2.06 4.64
C CYS A 63 15.15 3.11 5.65
N GLU A 64 15.86 3.23 6.79
CA GLU A 64 15.55 4.20 7.86
C GLU A 64 15.47 5.66 7.37
N VAL A 65 16.23 6.03 6.33
CA VAL A 65 16.21 7.39 5.78
C VAL A 65 14.81 7.72 5.27
N PHE A 66 14.20 6.80 4.51
CA PHE A 66 12.86 6.99 3.95
C PHE A 66 11.77 6.85 5.02
N LEU A 67 11.96 5.95 6.00
CA LEU A 67 11.05 5.84 7.15
C LEU A 67 11.01 7.15 7.95
N LYS A 68 12.16 7.79 8.19
CA LYS A 68 12.23 9.11 8.86
C LYS A 68 11.50 10.22 8.10
N VAL A 69 11.44 10.15 6.77
CA VAL A 69 10.61 11.09 5.97
C VAL A 69 9.14 10.89 6.30
N LEU A 70 8.65 9.64 6.36
CA LEU A 70 7.26 9.35 6.71
C LEU A 70 6.94 9.75 8.16
N GLU A 71 7.84 9.49 9.10
CA GLU A 71 7.69 9.90 10.51
C GLU A 71 7.55 11.42 10.64
N ARG A 72 8.42 12.18 9.96
CA ARG A 72 8.31 13.65 9.90
C ARG A 72 6.99 14.09 9.28
N GLY A 73 6.55 13.40 8.22
CA GLY A 73 5.23 13.59 7.62
C GLY A 73 4.11 13.48 8.64
N LEU A 74 4.14 12.42 9.45
CA LEU A 74 3.14 12.12 10.47
C LEU A 74 3.20 13.01 11.72
N CYS A 75 4.30 13.74 11.95
CA CYS A 75 4.35 14.80 12.96
C CYS A 75 3.49 16.02 12.59
N PHE A 76 3.18 16.19 11.30
CA PHE A 76 2.40 17.30 10.75
C PHE A 76 1.29 16.79 9.81
N PRO A 77 0.33 15.98 10.32
CA PRO A 77 -0.64 15.28 9.48
C PRO A 77 -1.55 16.23 8.68
N GLU A 78 -1.79 17.46 9.16
CA GLU A 78 -2.50 18.51 8.44
C GLU A 78 -1.82 18.91 7.13
N ARG A 79 -0.49 18.79 7.03
CA ARG A 79 0.27 19.11 5.81
C ARG A 79 0.15 18.04 4.74
N LEU A 80 -0.25 16.81 5.12
CA LEU A 80 -0.44 15.69 4.20
C LEU A 80 -1.86 15.65 3.59
N ARG A 81 -2.78 16.48 4.08
CA ARG A 81 -4.16 16.50 3.62
C ARG A 81 -4.29 17.00 2.17
N ARG A 82 -5.38 16.60 1.53
CA ARG A 82 -5.79 17.10 0.22
C ARG A 82 -5.90 18.63 0.24
N ASN A 83 -5.45 19.26 -0.84
CA ASN A 83 -5.40 20.73 -1.00
C ASN A 83 -4.51 21.44 0.04
N SER A 84 -3.56 20.72 0.64
CA SER A 84 -2.54 21.33 1.48
C SER A 84 -1.77 22.40 0.71
N GLN A 85 -1.54 23.54 1.36
CA GLN A 85 -0.63 24.58 0.84
C GLN A 85 0.83 24.10 0.79
N TRP A 86 1.16 23.02 1.51
CA TRP A 86 2.50 22.43 1.62
C TRP A 86 2.76 21.37 0.55
N LYS A 87 2.62 21.74 -0.73
CA LYS A 87 2.75 20.80 -1.86
C LYS A 87 4.08 20.03 -1.85
N ASN A 88 5.20 20.72 -1.63
CA ASN A 88 6.52 20.08 -1.56
C ASN A 88 6.58 19.00 -0.47
N PHE A 89 5.93 19.24 0.67
CA PHE A 89 5.89 18.30 1.79
C PHE A 89 5.12 17.01 1.44
N VAL A 90 4.01 17.16 0.73
CA VAL A 90 3.24 16.03 0.17
C VAL A 90 4.09 15.27 -0.84
N GLU A 91 4.75 15.97 -1.76
CA GLU A 91 5.58 15.36 -2.80
C GLU A 91 6.78 14.60 -2.23
N HIS A 92 7.50 15.17 -1.26
CA HIS A 92 8.62 14.49 -0.60
C HIS A 92 8.15 13.19 0.09
N THR A 93 7.03 13.27 0.82
CA THR A 93 6.45 12.08 1.47
C THR A 93 6.05 11.03 0.44
N ASN A 94 5.46 11.45 -0.68
CA ASN A 94 5.04 10.57 -1.75
C ASN A 94 6.23 9.87 -2.45
N TRP A 95 7.30 10.60 -2.73
CA TRP A 95 8.51 9.99 -3.30
C TRP A 95 9.18 9.00 -2.34
N ALA A 96 9.20 9.30 -1.03
CA ALA A 96 9.70 8.35 -0.04
C ALA A 96 8.88 7.05 -0.02
N LEU A 97 7.54 7.13 -0.10
CA LEU A 97 6.66 5.96 -0.22
C LEU A 97 6.98 5.14 -1.48
N LYS A 98 7.17 5.80 -2.62
CA LYS A 98 7.52 5.12 -3.89
C LYS A 98 8.88 4.44 -3.84
N VAL A 99 9.87 5.04 -3.17
CA VAL A 99 11.16 4.36 -2.93
C VAL A 99 10.94 3.14 -2.05
N LEU A 100 10.20 3.27 -0.94
CA LEU A 100 9.90 2.15 -0.04
C LEU A 100 9.18 1.01 -0.77
N PHE A 101 8.24 1.32 -1.67
CA PHE A 101 7.61 0.34 -2.54
C PHE A 101 8.65 -0.45 -3.34
N ASN A 102 9.56 0.23 -4.04
CA ASN A 102 10.62 -0.43 -4.81
C ASN A 102 11.52 -1.32 -3.93
N LEU A 103 11.83 -0.86 -2.71
CA LEU A 103 12.67 -1.61 -1.78
C LEU A 103 12.02 -2.92 -1.32
N PHE A 104 10.73 -2.90 -1.02
CA PHE A 104 10.01 -4.08 -0.48
C PHE A 104 9.36 -4.96 -1.56
N CYS A 105 9.16 -4.48 -2.79
CA CYS A 105 8.42 -5.21 -3.82
C CYS A 105 9.12 -6.49 -4.30
N TYR A 106 10.45 -6.51 -4.38
CA TYR A 106 11.20 -7.62 -4.99
C TYR A 106 12.23 -8.28 -4.06
N SER A 107 12.47 -7.68 -2.90
CA SER A 107 13.57 -8.04 -2.02
C SER A 107 13.04 -8.26 -0.60
N TRP A 108 13.31 -9.44 -0.06
CA TRP A 108 13.01 -9.77 1.33
C TRP A 108 14.21 -10.45 1.98
N ASP A 109 14.49 -10.07 3.22
CA ASP A 109 15.50 -10.63 4.10
C ASP A 109 14.94 -10.52 5.52
N ASP A 110 14.94 -11.61 6.30
CA ASP A 110 14.33 -11.60 7.63
C ASP A 110 14.95 -10.56 8.58
N SER A 111 16.20 -10.15 8.34
CA SER A 111 16.84 -9.06 9.08
C SER A 111 16.15 -7.70 8.90
N VAL A 112 15.32 -7.54 7.87
CA VAL A 112 14.62 -6.30 7.53
C VAL A 112 13.18 -6.26 8.02
N GLU A 113 12.71 -7.33 8.65
CA GLU A 113 11.36 -7.44 9.22
C GLU A 113 11.01 -6.28 10.18
N PRO A 114 11.91 -5.79 11.06
CA PRO A 114 11.60 -4.63 11.91
C PRO A 114 11.28 -3.36 11.10
N ASN A 115 12.08 -3.06 10.08
CA ASN A 115 11.87 -1.92 9.19
C ASN A 115 10.57 -2.09 8.39
N ALA A 116 10.27 -3.31 7.93
CA ALA A 116 9.01 -3.62 7.26
C ALA A 116 7.79 -3.37 8.17
N LYS A 117 7.86 -3.81 9.44
CA LYS A 117 6.79 -3.59 10.44
C LYS A 117 6.57 -2.11 10.70
N GLN A 118 7.65 -1.36 10.92
CA GLN A 118 7.60 0.09 11.08
C GLN A 118 6.99 0.76 9.84
N CYS A 119 7.43 0.37 8.64
CA CYS A 119 6.87 0.85 7.37
C CYS A 119 5.37 0.62 7.27
N MET A 120 4.90 -0.60 7.57
CA MET A 120 3.47 -0.95 7.57
C MET A 120 2.66 -0.08 8.52
N VAL A 121 3.15 0.14 9.74
CA VAL A 121 2.48 0.98 10.75
C VAL A 121 2.43 2.44 10.30
N LEU A 122 3.53 2.98 9.77
CA LEU A 122 3.56 4.36 9.26
C LEU A 122 2.62 4.54 8.07
N CYS A 123 2.61 3.61 7.12
CA CYS A 123 1.69 3.64 5.98
C CYS A 123 0.22 3.55 6.44
N SER A 124 -0.10 2.68 7.40
CA SER A 124 -1.45 2.59 8.00
C SER A 124 -1.89 3.91 8.62
N ARG A 125 -0.99 4.57 9.36
CA ARG A 125 -1.24 5.89 9.93
C ARG A 125 -1.46 6.96 8.87
N ILE A 126 -0.74 6.92 7.74
CA ILE A 126 -0.95 7.85 6.62
C ILE A 126 -2.33 7.65 5.99
N VAL A 127 -2.70 6.40 5.70
CA VAL A 127 -4.00 6.05 5.09
C VAL A 127 -5.18 6.47 5.97
N THR A 128 -5.02 6.42 7.29
CA THR A 128 -6.09 6.78 8.26
C THR A 128 -6.18 8.29 8.53
N ILE A 129 -5.35 9.13 7.92
CA ILE A 129 -5.48 10.60 8.03
C ILE A 129 -6.78 11.04 7.33
N LYS A 130 -7.64 11.75 8.08
CA LYS A 130 -8.84 12.37 7.53
C LYS A 130 -8.50 13.32 6.38
N ASN A 131 -9.16 13.13 5.23
CA ASN A 131 -8.94 13.90 4.00
C ASN A 131 -7.48 13.91 3.53
N ILE A 132 -6.81 12.76 3.59
CA ILE A 132 -5.45 12.54 3.05
C ILE A 132 -5.38 12.90 1.55
N ASP A 133 -4.22 13.38 1.10
CA ASP A 133 -3.97 13.56 -0.34
C ASP A 133 -4.11 12.21 -1.08
N PRO A 134 -4.89 12.13 -2.18
CA PRO A 134 -5.13 10.86 -2.88
C PRO A 134 -3.86 10.16 -3.39
N SER A 135 -2.80 10.91 -3.71
CA SER A 135 -1.54 10.33 -4.19
C SER A 135 -0.76 9.65 -3.06
N LEU A 136 -0.78 10.24 -1.85
CA LEU A 136 -0.21 9.63 -0.66
C LEU A 136 -1.00 8.39 -0.23
N GLU A 137 -2.34 8.47 -0.27
CA GLU A 137 -3.21 7.34 0.02
C GLU A 137 -2.91 6.15 -0.90
N GLN A 138 -2.78 6.41 -2.20
CA GLN A 138 -2.41 5.38 -3.19
C GLN A 138 -1.04 4.77 -2.85
N SER A 139 0.01 5.59 -2.75
CA SER A 139 1.37 5.07 -2.56
C SER A 139 1.56 4.38 -1.21
N ALA A 140 0.85 4.78 -0.15
CA ALA A 140 0.87 4.07 1.12
C ALA A 140 0.18 2.69 1.02
N VAL A 141 -0.95 2.59 0.31
CA VAL A 141 -1.63 1.31 0.06
C VAL A 141 -0.77 0.39 -0.83
N ASP A 142 -0.12 0.94 -1.85
CA ASP A 142 0.78 0.18 -2.73
C ASP A 142 1.94 -0.45 -1.94
N VAL A 143 2.54 0.30 -1.02
CA VAL A 143 3.58 -0.22 -0.11
C VAL A 143 3.02 -1.35 0.77
N ILE A 144 1.86 -1.16 1.39
CA ILE A 144 1.25 -2.20 2.26
C ILE A 144 0.95 -3.47 1.47
N ALA A 145 0.51 -3.34 0.21
CA ALA A 145 0.16 -4.49 -0.64
C ALA A 145 1.35 -5.44 -0.86
N VAL A 146 2.58 -4.91 -0.96
CA VAL A 146 3.79 -5.70 -1.24
C VAL A 146 4.49 -6.26 0.01
N LEU A 147 4.17 -5.76 1.22
CA LEU A 147 4.84 -6.21 2.43
C LEU A 147 4.40 -7.64 2.82
N PRO A 148 5.33 -8.61 2.99
CA PRO A 148 5.01 -9.99 3.37
C PRO A 148 4.82 -10.13 4.91
N LEU A 149 4.06 -9.21 5.51
CA LEU A 149 3.78 -9.20 6.95
C LEU A 149 2.36 -9.68 7.26
N SER A 150 2.12 -9.97 8.54
CA SER A 150 0.78 -10.24 9.07
C SER A 150 -0.05 -8.96 9.10
N PHE A 151 -1.26 -9.04 8.53
CA PHE A 151 -2.22 -7.94 8.49
C PHE A 151 -2.95 -7.75 9.82
N GLU A 152 -2.69 -8.59 10.83
CA GLU A 152 -3.15 -8.35 12.21
C GLU A 152 -2.58 -7.05 12.79
N LEU A 153 -1.40 -6.61 12.33
CA LEU A 153 -0.79 -5.33 12.74
C LEU A 153 -1.63 -4.12 12.34
N LEU A 154 -2.48 -4.26 11.32
CA LEU A 154 -3.33 -3.19 10.80
C LEU A 154 -4.67 -3.08 11.53
N THR A 155 -5.01 -4.07 12.37
CA THR A 155 -6.28 -4.13 13.13
C THR A 155 -6.02 -4.56 14.58
N PRO A 156 -5.33 -3.72 15.37
CA PRO A 156 -4.93 -4.07 16.72
C PRO A 156 -6.13 -4.39 17.61
N LYS A 157 -5.97 -5.38 18.50
CA LYS A 157 -6.94 -5.69 19.56
C LYS A 157 -6.91 -4.58 20.60
N LEU A 158 -8.08 -4.12 21.01
CA LEU A 158 -8.18 -3.15 22.10
C LEU A 158 -7.90 -3.87 23.42
N GLN A 159 -6.85 -3.46 24.13
CA GLN A 159 -6.48 -4.02 25.43
C GLN A 159 -7.16 -3.25 26.59
N TYR A 160 -7.32 -1.93 26.44
CA TYR A 160 -8.02 -1.05 27.38
C TYR A 160 -8.76 0.03 26.60
N ILE A 161 -9.94 0.43 27.10
CA ILE A 161 -10.87 1.36 26.45
C ILE A 161 -10.30 2.78 26.57
N GLU A 162 -9.40 3.15 25.67
CA GLU A 162 -9.25 4.56 25.26
C GLU A 162 -9.82 4.67 23.85
N GLN A 163 -11.14 4.60 23.77
CA GLN A 163 -11.85 4.97 22.54
C GLN A 163 -11.57 6.45 22.28
N LYS A 164 -10.79 6.72 21.23
CA LYS A 164 -10.86 8.04 20.59
C LYS A 164 -12.16 8.06 19.79
N ASP A 165 -12.93 9.13 19.87
CA ASP A 165 -14.21 9.31 19.17
C ASP A 165 -14.13 9.08 17.64
N THR A 166 -12.91 9.08 17.08
CA THR A 166 -12.65 8.88 15.66
C THR A 166 -12.42 7.44 15.24
N ASN A 167 -12.24 6.50 16.17
CA ASN A 167 -11.87 5.14 15.84
C ASN A 167 -13.10 4.29 15.50
N VAL A 168 -12.98 3.48 14.45
CA VAL A 168 -14.01 2.53 14.05
C VAL A 168 -13.75 1.21 14.77
N ILE A 169 -14.62 0.80 15.69
CA ILE A 169 -14.42 -0.42 16.50
C ILE A 169 -15.45 -1.49 16.13
N HIS A 170 -14.98 -2.72 15.88
CA HIS A 170 -15.85 -3.86 15.61
C HIS A 170 -15.22 -5.16 16.15
N ASP A 171 -16.03 -6.01 16.80
CA ASP A 171 -15.59 -7.28 17.42
C ASP A 171 -14.32 -7.13 18.30
N GLY A 172 -14.20 -6.01 19.03
CA GLY A 172 -13.08 -5.74 19.96
C GLY A 172 -11.73 -5.38 19.30
N ARG A 173 -11.73 -5.07 18.00
CA ARG A 173 -10.56 -4.60 17.26
C ARG A 173 -10.80 -3.22 16.64
N ASP A 174 -9.73 -2.48 16.44
CA ASP A 174 -9.73 -1.24 15.65
C ASP A 174 -9.79 -1.58 14.16
N MET A 175 -10.86 -1.13 13.50
CA MET A 175 -11.13 -1.27 12.07
C MET A 175 -10.91 0.03 11.30
N THR A 176 -10.36 1.09 11.91
CA THR A 176 -10.18 2.41 11.27
C THR A 176 -9.37 2.30 9.97
N PHE A 177 -8.33 1.45 9.94
CA PHE A 177 -7.58 1.19 8.72
C PHE A 177 -8.43 0.46 7.66
N ALA A 178 -9.13 -0.61 8.05
CA ALA A 178 -9.98 -1.38 7.15
C ALA A 178 -11.06 -0.50 6.51
N ASP A 179 -11.66 0.35 7.35
CA ASP A 179 -12.67 1.33 6.97
C ASP A 179 -12.13 2.39 6.01
N ALA A 180 -10.96 2.97 6.31
CA ALA A 180 -10.32 3.96 5.46
C ALA A 180 -9.99 3.40 4.07
N VAL A 181 -9.43 2.19 3.99
CA VAL A 181 -9.12 1.51 2.72
C VAL A 181 -10.38 1.21 1.92
N LEU A 182 -11.46 0.76 2.58
CA LEU A 182 -12.72 0.48 1.90
C LEU A 182 -13.35 1.76 1.32
N HIS A 183 -13.42 2.84 2.09
CA HIS A 183 -13.92 4.12 1.60
C HIS A 183 -13.03 4.70 0.50
N ALA A 184 -11.72 4.45 0.55
CA ALA A 184 -10.80 4.86 -0.52
C ALA A 184 -11.04 4.10 -1.83
N LEU A 185 -11.34 2.80 -1.75
CA LEU A 185 -11.78 1.98 -2.89
C LEU A 185 -13.12 2.50 -3.44
N GLU A 186 -14.11 2.75 -2.58
CA GLU A 186 -15.42 3.24 -2.98
C GLU A 186 -15.35 4.58 -3.72
N ARG A 187 -14.63 5.57 -3.18
CA ARG A 187 -14.44 6.88 -3.85
C ARG A 187 -13.80 6.74 -5.24
N ARG A 188 -12.96 5.72 -5.46
CA ARG A 188 -12.33 5.46 -6.76
C ARG A 188 -13.29 4.76 -7.72
N LEU A 189 -14.14 3.86 -7.22
CA LEU A 189 -15.21 3.23 -8.00
C LEU A 189 -16.29 4.23 -8.44
N GLU A 190 -16.56 5.27 -7.65
CA GLU A 190 -17.51 6.33 -7.98
C GLU A 190 -17.01 7.30 -9.04
N ALA A 191 -15.69 7.46 -9.14
CA ALA A 191 -15.12 8.30 -10.17
C ALA A 191 -15.11 7.54 -11.51
N GLU A 192 -16.07 7.81 -12.38
CA GLU A 192 -16.33 7.18 -13.69
C GLU A 192 -15.18 7.29 -14.74
N SER A 193 -13.92 7.45 -14.34
CA SER A 193 -12.75 7.48 -15.22
C SER A 193 -12.08 6.10 -15.29
N SER A 194 -11.98 5.53 -16.50
CA SER A 194 -11.32 4.23 -16.75
C SER A 194 -9.89 4.13 -16.22
N GLU A 195 -9.12 5.22 -16.23
CA GLU A 195 -7.74 5.26 -15.74
C GLU A 195 -7.62 4.97 -14.22
N ARG A 196 -8.65 5.30 -13.43
CA ARG A 196 -8.64 5.03 -11.97
C ARG A 196 -8.96 3.59 -11.63
N ASN A 197 -9.53 2.82 -12.56
CA ASN A 197 -9.82 1.40 -12.36
C ASN A 197 -8.55 0.55 -12.33
N GLU A 198 -7.48 0.98 -13.01
CA GLU A 198 -6.18 0.28 -13.00
C GLU A 198 -5.50 0.36 -11.62
N LEU A 199 -5.79 1.42 -10.84
CA LEU A 199 -5.19 1.68 -9.53
C LEU A 199 -5.94 1.01 -8.37
N LEU A 200 -7.01 0.25 -8.65
CA LEU A 200 -7.80 -0.44 -7.62
C LEU A 200 -7.15 -1.74 -7.12
N GLY A 201 -6.22 -2.30 -7.88
CA GLY A 201 -5.65 -3.62 -7.62
C GLY A 201 -4.99 -3.72 -6.25
N THR A 202 -4.24 -2.70 -5.82
CA THR A 202 -3.56 -2.70 -4.52
C THR A 202 -4.53 -2.53 -3.36
N PHE A 203 -5.59 -1.73 -3.51
CA PHE A 203 -6.67 -1.65 -2.51
C PHE A 203 -7.38 -2.99 -2.32
N LEU A 204 -7.77 -3.63 -3.42
CA LEU A 204 -8.40 -4.96 -3.38
C LEU A 204 -7.44 -5.98 -2.77
N THR A 205 -6.17 -5.97 -3.14
CA THR A 205 -5.13 -6.86 -2.57
C THR A 205 -5.03 -6.69 -1.05
N VAL A 206 -5.00 -5.45 -0.57
CA VAL A 206 -4.96 -5.16 0.87
C VAL A 206 -6.21 -5.67 1.58
N LEU A 207 -7.41 -5.43 1.02
CA LEU A 207 -8.68 -5.89 1.59
C LEU A 207 -8.83 -7.42 1.57
N ILE A 208 -8.36 -8.09 0.51
CA ILE A 208 -8.29 -9.55 0.35
C ILE A 208 -7.40 -10.15 1.44
N ARG A 209 -6.17 -9.64 1.59
CA ARG A 209 -5.21 -10.12 2.59
C ARG A 209 -5.73 -9.88 4.00
N LEU A 210 -6.28 -8.70 4.27
CA LEU A 210 -6.88 -8.36 5.56
C LEU A 210 -8.04 -9.30 5.92
N SER A 211 -8.97 -9.51 4.98
CA SER A 211 -10.15 -10.38 5.19
C SER A 211 -9.81 -11.86 5.26
N SER A 212 -8.71 -12.28 4.64
CA SER A 212 -8.24 -13.66 4.70
C SER A 212 -7.58 -13.98 6.04
N GLN A 213 -6.83 -13.03 6.60
CA GLN A 213 -6.04 -13.23 7.82
C GLN A 213 -6.80 -12.85 9.10
N VAL A 214 -7.68 -11.84 9.05
CA VAL A 214 -8.37 -11.29 10.22
C VAL A 214 -9.88 -11.52 10.13
N LYS A 215 -10.39 -12.47 10.93
CA LYS A 215 -11.80 -12.88 10.90
C LYS A 215 -12.76 -11.74 11.27
N GLU A 216 -12.37 -10.87 12.20
CA GLU A 216 -13.16 -9.72 12.64
C GLU A 216 -13.25 -8.67 11.53
N ALA A 217 -12.14 -8.42 10.81
CA ALA A 217 -12.11 -7.51 9.67
C ALA A 217 -12.96 -8.05 8.51
N ARG A 218 -12.91 -9.36 8.23
CA ARG A 218 -13.80 -9.98 7.24
C ARG A 218 -15.27 -9.80 7.59
N ARG A 219 -15.65 -9.98 8.88
CA ARG A 219 -17.04 -9.78 9.33
C ARG A 219 -17.45 -8.32 9.18
N TYR A 220 -16.59 -7.39 9.60
CA TYR A 220 -16.80 -5.95 9.43
C TYR A 220 -17.03 -5.58 7.96
N LEU A 221 -16.08 -5.91 7.09
CA LEU A 221 -16.15 -5.60 5.66
C LEU A 221 -17.33 -6.29 4.97
N ARG A 222 -17.72 -7.50 5.39
CA ARG A 222 -18.90 -8.19 4.88
C ARG A 222 -20.17 -7.37 5.12
N LEU A 223 -20.32 -6.75 6.30
CA LEU A 223 -21.49 -5.93 6.62
C LEU A 223 -21.61 -4.70 5.72
N LEU A 224 -20.48 -4.16 5.24
CA LEU A 224 -20.44 -2.97 4.40
C LEU A 224 -20.54 -3.28 2.90
N VAL A 225 -19.86 -4.33 2.44
CA VAL A 225 -19.74 -4.64 0.99
C VAL A 225 -20.88 -5.53 0.50
N ILE A 226 -21.32 -6.50 1.31
CA ILE A 226 -22.39 -7.45 0.97
C ILE A 226 -23.34 -7.61 2.17
N PRO A 227 -24.07 -6.54 2.53
CA PRO A 227 -25.04 -6.57 3.63
C PRO A 227 -26.11 -7.64 3.41
N PRO A 228 -26.77 -8.14 4.47
CA PRO A 228 -27.86 -9.12 4.34
C PRO A 228 -28.92 -8.66 3.34
N LEU A 229 -29.24 -9.49 2.35
CA LEU A 229 -30.22 -9.16 1.32
C LEU A 229 -31.64 -9.09 1.91
N HIS A 230 -32.35 -8.01 1.59
CA HIS A 230 -33.78 -7.87 1.78
C HIS A 230 -34.54 -8.36 0.54
N ALA A 231 -35.86 -8.54 0.66
CA ALA A 231 -36.69 -9.08 -0.43
C ALA A 231 -36.56 -8.25 -1.73
N THR A 232 -36.47 -6.93 -1.61
CA THR A 232 -36.28 -5.98 -2.72
C THR A 232 -34.96 -6.17 -3.48
N ASP A 233 -33.92 -6.66 -2.81
CA ASP A 233 -32.57 -6.82 -3.40
C ASP A 233 -32.45 -8.08 -4.25
N VAL A 234 -33.44 -8.97 -4.15
CA VAL A 234 -33.51 -10.24 -4.90
C VAL A 234 -34.30 -10.08 -6.20
N GLU A 235 -35.16 -9.06 -6.29
CA GLU A 235 -35.95 -8.78 -7.49
C GLU A 235 -35.16 -8.04 -8.58
N ARG A 236 -34.10 -7.31 -8.20
CA ARG A 236 -33.26 -6.54 -9.12
C ARG A 236 -31.98 -7.27 -9.49
N ARG A 237 -31.41 -6.91 -10.65
CA ARG A 237 -30.09 -7.41 -11.01
C ARG A 237 -29.04 -6.88 -10.01
N PRO A 238 -28.07 -7.70 -9.60
CA PRO A 238 -27.15 -7.32 -8.55
C PRO A 238 -26.14 -6.24 -8.97
N ASP A 239 -25.96 -6.05 -10.27
CA ASP A 239 -25.16 -4.99 -10.89
C ASP A 239 -25.94 -3.71 -11.15
N ASP A 240 -27.26 -3.71 -10.92
CA ASP A 240 -28.12 -2.55 -11.08
C ASP A 240 -28.24 -1.78 -9.76
N GLY A 241 -27.77 -0.52 -9.74
CA GLY A 241 -27.80 0.35 -8.57
C GLY A 241 -26.52 1.15 -8.33
N ALA A 242 -26.59 2.05 -7.36
CA ALA A 242 -25.50 2.97 -7.01
C ALA A 242 -24.82 2.61 -5.68
N GLU A 243 -25.10 1.45 -5.09
CA GLU A 243 -24.42 1.04 -3.86
C GLU A 243 -23.06 0.39 -4.17
N LEU A 244 -22.19 0.32 -3.14
CA LEU A 244 -20.89 -0.33 -3.23
C LEU A 244 -20.97 -1.76 -3.77
N ARG A 245 -21.95 -2.54 -3.31
CA ARG A 245 -22.21 -3.89 -3.80
C ARG A 245 -22.40 -3.90 -5.32
N ASN A 246 -23.28 -3.04 -5.84
CA ASN A 246 -23.59 -3.01 -7.27
C ASN A 246 -22.36 -2.62 -8.09
N ARG A 247 -21.62 -1.60 -7.64
CA ARG A 247 -20.36 -1.18 -8.27
C ARG A 247 -19.33 -2.30 -8.32
N MET A 248 -19.16 -3.03 -7.22
CA MET A 248 -18.23 -4.16 -7.18
C MET A 248 -18.65 -5.28 -8.12
N ILE A 249 -19.94 -5.60 -8.18
CA ILE A 249 -20.45 -6.63 -9.08
C ILE A 249 -20.29 -6.21 -10.55
N ARG A 250 -20.51 -4.93 -10.89
CA ARG A 250 -20.18 -4.41 -12.23
C ARG A 250 -18.71 -4.55 -12.57
N LEU A 251 -17.80 -4.19 -11.65
CA LEU A 251 -16.36 -4.32 -11.88
C LEU A 251 -15.95 -5.78 -12.09
N MET A 252 -16.52 -6.70 -11.31
CA MET A 252 -16.32 -8.14 -11.45
C MET A 252 -16.82 -8.70 -12.79
N MET A 253 -17.81 -8.09 -13.44
CA MET A 253 -18.31 -8.53 -14.75
C MET A 253 -17.65 -7.81 -15.94
N SER A 254 -16.93 -6.73 -15.67
CA SER A 254 -16.21 -5.95 -16.67
C SER A 254 -14.93 -6.66 -17.13
N ILE A 255 -14.51 -6.45 -18.38
CA ILE A 255 -13.21 -6.91 -18.88
C ILE A 255 -12.14 -5.96 -18.31
N SER A 256 -11.69 -6.22 -17.08
CA SER A 256 -10.68 -5.41 -16.40
C SER A 256 -9.62 -6.29 -15.72
N ASN A 257 -8.44 -5.72 -15.48
CA ASN A 257 -7.36 -6.38 -14.73
C ASN A 257 -7.68 -6.60 -13.24
N THR A 258 -8.81 -6.07 -12.73
CA THR A 258 -9.23 -6.20 -11.33
C THR A 258 -10.44 -7.10 -11.15
N GLN A 259 -11.01 -7.65 -12.23
CA GLN A 259 -12.15 -8.57 -12.19
C GLN A 259 -11.90 -9.73 -11.20
N ASP A 260 -10.76 -10.42 -11.33
CA ASP A 260 -10.44 -11.58 -10.49
C ASP A 260 -10.23 -11.18 -9.03
N LEU A 261 -9.63 -10.02 -8.78
CA LEU A 261 -9.44 -9.50 -7.42
C LEU A 261 -10.79 -9.20 -6.76
N VAL A 262 -11.75 -8.64 -7.50
CA VAL A 262 -13.10 -8.41 -6.95
C VAL A 262 -13.81 -9.73 -6.66
N ALA A 263 -13.74 -10.70 -7.58
CA ALA A 263 -14.33 -12.02 -7.38
C ALA A 263 -13.74 -12.71 -6.15
N GLU A 264 -12.40 -12.69 -6.02
CA GLU A 264 -11.69 -13.24 -4.86
C GLU A 264 -12.10 -12.54 -3.56
N PHE A 265 -12.16 -11.20 -3.55
CA PHE A 265 -12.55 -10.43 -2.38
C PHE A 265 -13.97 -10.80 -1.92
N ILE A 266 -14.95 -10.78 -2.81
CA ILE A 266 -16.34 -11.13 -2.47
C ILE A 266 -16.44 -12.60 -2.03
N PHE A 267 -15.69 -13.51 -2.66
CA PHE A 267 -15.66 -14.92 -2.28
C PHE A 267 -15.09 -15.13 -0.86
N ILE A 268 -14.04 -14.39 -0.49
CA ILE A 268 -13.49 -14.36 0.88
C ILE A 268 -14.54 -13.83 1.85
N LEU A 269 -15.23 -12.73 1.56
CA LEU A 269 -16.31 -12.21 2.40
C LEU A 269 -17.47 -13.23 2.54
N CYS A 270 -17.68 -14.07 1.53
CA CYS A 270 -18.59 -15.21 1.56
C CYS A 270 -18.05 -16.43 2.32
N LYS A 271 -16.89 -16.32 2.99
CA LYS A 271 -16.20 -17.44 3.65
C LYS A 271 -15.98 -18.61 2.68
N LYS A 272 -15.57 -18.29 1.45
CA LYS A 272 -15.29 -19.24 0.37
C LYS A 272 -16.44 -20.24 0.12
N SER A 273 -17.67 -19.77 0.25
CA SER A 273 -18.88 -20.59 0.09
C SER A 273 -19.56 -20.25 -1.23
N VAL A 274 -19.57 -21.22 -2.16
CA VAL A 274 -20.21 -21.08 -3.48
C VAL A 274 -21.68 -20.66 -3.33
N ASN A 275 -22.44 -21.34 -2.47
CA ASN A 275 -23.85 -21.03 -2.25
C ASN A 275 -24.09 -19.58 -1.80
N ARG A 276 -23.24 -19.07 -0.90
CA ARG A 276 -23.33 -17.66 -0.48
C ARG A 276 -22.92 -16.74 -1.60
N PHE A 277 -21.82 -17.02 -2.29
CA PHE A 277 -21.33 -16.21 -3.39
C PHE A 277 -22.39 -16.04 -4.49
N VAL A 278 -22.99 -17.16 -4.94
CA VAL A 278 -24.09 -17.17 -5.92
C VAL A 278 -25.28 -16.31 -5.44
N LYS A 279 -25.65 -16.42 -4.15
CA LYS A 279 -26.74 -15.63 -3.58
C LYS A 279 -26.51 -14.11 -3.72
N TYR A 280 -25.27 -13.65 -3.60
CA TYR A 280 -24.94 -12.21 -3.68
C TYR A 280 -24.66 -11.72 -5.10
N CYS A 281 -24.15 -12.58 -5.99
CA CYS A 281 -23.66 -12.17 -7.29
C CYS A 281 -24.61 -12.46 -8.46
N VAL A 282 -25.57 -13.39 -8.30
CA VAL A 282 -26.42 -13.98 -9.36
C VAL A 282 -25.60 -14.56 -10.53
N LEU A 283 -25.95 -15.77 -10.95
CA LEU A 283 -25.17 -16.54 -11.92
C LEU A 283 -25.24 -15.92 -13.33
N ASP A 284 -24.24 -15.11 -13.69
CA ASP A 284 -23.77 -15.03 -15.07
C ASP A 284 -22.93 -16.29 -15.39
N MET A 285 -23.03 -16.81 -16.60
CA MET A 285 -22.23 -17.94 -17.11
C MET A 285 -20.72 -17.71 -16.88
N ARG A 286 -20.25 -16.46 -16.97
CA ARG A 286 -18.84 -16.12 -16.69
C ARG A 286 -18.41 -16.42 -15.26
N LEU A 287 -19.28 -16.21 -14.27
CA LEU A 287 -19.00 -16.54 -12.87
C LEU A 287 -18.92 -18.05 -12.63
N VAL A 288 -19.68 -18.85 -13.39
CA VAL A 288 -19.63 -20.31 -13.32
C VAL A 288 -18.26 -20.82 -13.74
N TYR A 289 -17.72 -20.31 -14.84
CA TYR A 289 -16.39 -20.71 -15.31
C TYR A 289 -15.29 -20.35 -14.30
N TRP A 290 -15.31 -19.14 -13.73
CA TRP A 290 -14.34 -18.76 -12.69
C TRP A 290 -14.44 -19.67 -11.45
N LEU A 291 -15.65 -20.01 -11.02
CA LEU A 291 -15.84 -20.94 -9.88
C LEU A 291 -15.32 -22.35 -10.18
N ILE A 292 -15.46 -22.84 -11.42
CA ILE A 292 -14.91 -24.13 -11.84
C ILE A 292 -13.38 -24.11 -11.81
N GLU A 293 -12.74 -23.01 -12.23
CA GLU A 293 -11.28 -22.88 -12.21
C GLU A 293 -10.71 -22.68 -10.78
N ALA A 294 -11.48 -22.07 -9.88
CA ALA A 294 -11.06 -21.78 -8.51
C ALA A 294 -11.30 -22.93 -7.50
N SER A 295 -12.00 -24.01 -7.90
CA SER A 295 -12.34 -25.18 -7.08
C SER A 295 -11.35 -26.32 -7.25
#